data_AF-A0A924Y3E2-F1
#
_entry.id   AF-A0A924Y3E2-F1
#
_cell.length_a   1.000
_cell.length_b   1.000
_cell.length_c   1.000
_cell.angle_alpha   90.00
_cell.angle_beta   90.00
_cell.angle_gamma   90.00
#
_symmetry.space_group_name_H-M   'P 1'
#
loop_
_entity.id
_entity.type
_entity.pdbx_description
1 polymer ?
#
loop_
_entity_poly.entity_id
_entity_poly.type
_entity_poly.pdbx_seq_one_letter_code
_entity_poly.pdbx_strand_id
1 'polypeptide(L)' 'MIDENAYCVDILTQIAAVRSALDSIGVELLTDHLETCVIGKDGETAHECAKPLSQEELVEEVRTVVRRFLK' A
#
# COMPACT_ATOMS: atom_id res chain seq x y z
N MET A 1 6.37 -3.16 -26.56
CA MET A 1 7.46 -4.00 -26.01
C MET A 1 7.30 -5.48 -26.35
N ILE A 2 6.27 -6.18 -25.85
CA ILE A 2 6.10 -7.63 -26.16
C ILE A 2 5.73 -7.85 -27.63
N ASP A 3 4.68 -7.17 -28.10
CA ASP A 3 4.23 -7.27 -29.51
C ASP A 3 5.27 -6.71 -30.50
N GLU A 4 6.20 -5.89 -30.00
CA GLU A 4 7.34 -5.34 -30.74
C GLU A 4 8.59 -6.22 -30.67
N ASN A 5 8.51 -7.39 -29.99
CA ASN A 5 9.61 -8.33 -29.81
C ASN A 5 10.88 -7.69 -29.17
N ALA A 6 10.67 -6.79 -28.21
CA ALA A 6 11.74 -6.13 -27.46
C ALA A 6 12.60 -7.13 -26.68
N TYR A 7 13.86 -6.77 -26.42
CA TYR A 7 14.79 -7.65 -25.73
C TYR A 7 14.31 -7.97 -24.31
N CYS A 8 14.40 -9.24 -23.91
CA CYS A 8 13.84 -9.73 -22.66
C CYS A 8 14.34 -8.96 -21.43
N VAL A 9 15.60 -8.55 -21.40
CA VAL A 9 16.18 -7.79 -20.29
C VAL A 9 15.55 -6.40 -20.16
N ASP A 10 15.18 -5.76 -21.26
CA ASP A 10 14.54 -4.44 -21.25
C ASP A 10 13.12 -4.55 -20.70
N ILE A 11 12.39 -5.61 -21.08
CA ILE A 11 11.05 -5.92 -20.53
C ILE A 11 11.15 -6.17 -19.02
N LEU A 12 12.12 -6.98 -18.58
CA LEU A 12 12.34 -7.25 -17.16
C LEU A 12 12.71 -5.98 -16.38
N THR A 13 13.48 -5.08 -16.99
CA THR A 13 13.84 -3.78 -16.40
C THR A 13 12.58 -2.91 -16.20
N GLN A 14 11.68 -2.88 -17.18
CA GLN A 14 10.42 -2.14 -17.06
C GLN A 14 9.49 -2.76 -16.00
N ILE A 15 9.42 -4.09 -15.92
CA ILE A 15 8.67 -4.78 -14.85
C ILE A 15 9.23 -4.39 -13.48
N ALA A 16 10.56 -4.37 -13.31
CA ALA A 16 11.20 -3.95 -12.07
C ALA A 16 10.88 -2.48 -11.72
N ALA A 17 10.90 -1.59 -12.72
CA ALA A 17 10.54 -0.18 -12.53
C ALA A 17 9.08 -0.01 -12.06
N VAL A 18 8.14 -0.72 -12.69
CA VAL A 18 6.72 -0.69 -12.29
C VAL A 18 6.54 -1.25 -10.88
N ARG A 19 7.21 -2.36 -10.52
CA ARG A 19 7.18 -2.89 -9.15
C ARG A 19 7.68 -1.86 -8.14
N SER A 20 8.82 -1.24 -8.39
CA SER A 20 9.37 -0.20 -7.51
C SER A 20 8.43 1.00 -7.34
N ALA A 21 7.73 1.40 -8.40
CA ALA A 21 6.74 2.47 -8.32
C ALA A 21 5.51 2.05 -7.49
N LEU A 22 5.01 0.83 -7.67
CA LEU A 22 3.92 0.28 -6.87
C LEU A 22 4.29 0.15 -5.39
N ASP A 23 5.53 -0.28 -5.08
CA ASP A 23 6.02 -0.36 -3.70
C ASP A 23 6.05 1.04 -3.05
N SER A 24 6.50 2.05 -3.80
CA SER A 24 6.56 3.44 -3.31
C SER A 24 5.15 3.98 -3.02
N ILE A 25 4.21 3.82 -3.95
CA ILE A 25 2.81 4.22 -3.78
C ILE A 25 2.17 3.47 -2.62
N GLY A 26 2.46 2.19 -2.47
CA GLY A 26 1.92 1.37 -1.39
C GLY A 26 2.39 1.81 0.00
N VAL A 27 3.63 2.30 0.12
CA VAL A 27 4.13 2.90 1.36
C VAL A 27 3.40 4.21 1.67
N GLU A 28 3.18 5.07 0.67
CA GLU A 28 2.42 6.31 0.84
C GLU A 28 0.99 6.02 1.31
N LEU A 29 0.30 5.09 0.65
CA LEU A 29 -1.07 4.70 1.02
C LEU A 29 -1.14 4.06 2.41
N LEU A 30 -0.16 3.23 2.78
CA LEU A 30 -0.11 2.66 4.13
C LEU A 30 0.10 3.76 5.18
N THR A 31 0.93 4.75 4.88
CA THR A 31 1.17 5.88 5.78
C THR A 31 -0.11 6.68 6.00
N ASP A 32 -0.80 7.05 4.91
CA ASP A 32 -2.07 7.78 4.97
C ASP A 32 -3.15 6.98 5.74
N HIS A 33 -3.23 5.66 5.53
CA HIS A 33 -4.12 4.79 6.31
C HIS A 33 -3.81 4.83 7.81
N LEU A 34 -2.54 4.80 8.20
CA LEU A 34 -2.16 4.89 9.61
C LEU A 34 -2.52 6.26 10.21
N GLU A 35 -2.29 7.34 9.47
CA GLU A 35 -2.58 8.71 9.94
C GLU A 35 -4.08 8.96 10.11
N THR A 36 -4.88 8.51 9.15
CA THR A 36 -6.30 8.91 9.06
C THR A 36 -7.28 7.85 9.57
N CYS A 37 -7.02 6.55 9.33
CA CYS A 37 -7.91 5.46 9.75
C CYS A 37 -7.55 4.88 11.12
N VAL A 38 -6.29 4.98 11.56
CA VAL A 38 -5.82 4.40 12.83
C VAL A 38 -5.61 5.46 13.90
N ILE A 39 -4.70 6.41 13.66
CA ILE A 39 -4.34 7.45 14.64
C ILE A 39 -5.42 8.53 14.70
N GLY A 40 -5.86 9.01 13.54
CA GLY A 40 -6.85 10.08 13.41
C GLY A 40 -8.31 9.66 13.59
N LYS A 41 -8.60 8.39 13.91
CA LYS A 41 -9.94 7.79 13.82
C LYS A 41 -11.05 8.52 14.60
N ASP A 42 -10.69 9.18 15.70
CA ASP A 42 -11.62 9.92 16.58
C ASP A 42 -11.46 11.45 16.46
N GLY A 43 -10.67 11.92 15.48
CA GLY A 43 -10.32 13.32 15.28
C GLY A 43 -10.80 13.91 13.96
N GLU A 44 -10.44 15.16 13.69
CA GLU A 44 -10.83 15.90 12.48
C GLU A 44 -10.22 15.35 11.19
N THR A 45 -9.15 14.56 11.31
CA THR A 45 -8.44 13.92 10.20
C THR A 45 -8.93 12.50 9.92
N ALA A 46 -10.03 12.08 10.57
CA ALA A 46 -10.61 10.76 10.36
C ALA A 46 -11.02 10.59 8.90
N HIS A 47 -10.55 9.51 8.27
CA HIS A 47 -10.94 9.20 6.90
C HIS A 47 -12.44 8.87 6.83
N GLU A 48 -13.15 9.39 5.82
CA GLU A 48 -14.62 9.22 5.67
C GLU A 48 -15.07 7.75 5.60
N CYS A 49 -14.23 6.89 5.04
CA CYS A 49 -14.45 5.45 4.92
C CYS A 49 -13.83 4.62 6.07
N ALA A 50 -13.31 5.26 7.14
CA ALA A 50 -12.70 4.54 8.25
C ALA A 50 -13.74 3.64 8.95
N LYS A 51 -13.34 2.40 9.26
CA LYS A 51 -14.21 1.46 9.95
C LYS A 51 -14.20 1.73 11.45
N PRO A 52 -15.35 1.58 12.15
CA PRO A 52 -15.43 1.77 13.60
C PRO A 52 -14.88 0.55 14.35
N LEU A 53 -13.58 0.29 14.22
CA LEU A 53 -12.88 -0.84 14.81
C LEU A 53 -12.36 -0.51 16.21
N SER A 54 -12.23 -1.53 17.06
CA SER A 54 -11.51 -1.43 18.33
C SER A 54 -10.00 -1.27 18.08
N GLN A 55 -9.27 -0.88 19.13
CA GLN A 55 -7.82 -0.73 19.04
C GLN A 55 -7.13 -2.06 18.70
N GLU A 56 -7.62 -3.17 19.24
CA GLU A 56 -7.10 -4.52 18.94
C GLU A 56 -7.37 -4.92 17.48
N GLU A 57 -8.55 -4.60 16.95
CA GLU A 57 -8.92 -4.88 15.57
C GLU A 57 -8.08 -4.08 14.57
N LEU A 58 -7.81 -2.80 14.85
CA LEU A 58 -6.93 -1.96 14.03
C LEU A 58 -5.49 -2.49 14.00
N VAL A 59 -4.98 -2.97 15.13
CA VAL A 59 -3.65 -3.58 15.19
C VAL A 59 -3.58 -4.84 14.32
N GLU A 60 -4.60 -5.69 14.35
CA GLU A 60 -4.63 -6.88 13.48
C GLU A 60 -4.85 -6.55 11.99
N GLU A 61 -5.59 -5.47 11.68
CA GLU A 61 -5.70 -4.94 10.32
C GLU A 61 -4.32 -4.51 9.80
N VAL A 62 -3.61 -3.63 10.54
CA VAL A 62 -2.28 -3.16 10.16
C VAL A 62 -1.31 -4.33 10.03
N ARG A 63 -1.34 -5.27 10.98
CA ARG A 63 -0.49 -6.47 10.93
C ARG A 63 -0.76 -7.32 9.69
N THR A 64 -2.02 -7.44 9.28
CA THR A 64 -2.41 -8.16 8.06
C THR A 64 -1.93 -7.45 6.81
N VAL A 65 -2.08 -6.13 6.74
CA VAL A 65 -1.65 -5.31 5.60
C VAL A 65 -0.13 -5.35 5.45
N VAL A 66 0.63 -5.10 6.53
CA VAL A 66 2.10 -5.15 6.52
C VAL A 66 2.60 -6.53 6.10
N ARG A 67 1.98 -7.63 6.57
CA ARG A 67 2.34 -8.98 6.12
C ARG A 67 2.07 -9.23 4.64
N ARG A 68 1.12 -8.54 4.01
CA ARG A 68 0.87 -8.63 2.57
C ARG A 68 1.86 -7.77 1.78
N PHE A 69 2.27 -6.65 2.36
CA PHE A 69 3.17 -5.69 1.74
C PHE A 69 4.63 -6.18 1.69
N LEU A 70 5.04 -6.97 2.69
CA LEU A 70 6.41 -7.51 2.80
C LEU A 70 6.60 -8.89 2.12
N LYS A 71 5.59 -9.39 1.41
CA LYS A 71 5.66 -10.66 0.67
C LYS A 71 5.97 -10.41 -0.80
#